data_AF-A0A8C4VZC6-F1
#
_entry.id   AF-A0A8C4VZC6-F1
#
_cell.length_a   1.000
_cell.length_b   1.000
_cell.length_c   1.000
_cell.angle_alpha   90.00
_cell.angle_beta   90.00
_cell.angle_gamma   90.00
#
_symmetry.space_group_name_H-M   'P 1'
#
loop_
_entity.id
_entity.type
_entity.pdbx_description
1 polymer ?
#
loop_
_entity_poly.entity_id
_entity_poly.type
_entity_poly.pdbx_seq_one_letter_code
_entity_poly.pdbx_strand_id
1 'polypeptide(L)' 'MELNVFIHFLNLFFHTWFLSIIQDEFRTGKINLDKTLKLLIKLNIPFDYVHVKYVFKVRK' A
#
# COMPACT_ATOMS: atom_id res chain seq x y z
N MET A 1 -25.46 18.00 3.66
CA MET A 1 -24.30 17.20 3.20
C MET A 1 -24.36 15.89 3.94
N GLU A 2 -24.69 14.79 3.27
CA GLU A 2 -24.89 13.50 3.94
C GLU A 2 -23.57 12.94 4.46
N LEU A 3 -23.58 12.38 5.67
CA LEU A 3 -22.43 11.76 6.33
C LEU A 3 -21.74 10.71 5.43
N ASN A 4 -22.52 9.99 4.63
CA ASN A 4 -22.02 9.01 3.65
C ASN A 4 -21.14 9.63 2.57
N VAL A 5 -21.47 10.82 2.07
CA VAL A 5 -20.67 11.51 1.06
C VAL A 5 -19.32 11.92 1.64
N PHE A 6 -19.31 12.39 2.89
CA PHE A 6 -18.07 12.76 3.59
C PHE A 6 -17.18 11.55 3.86
N ILE A 7 -17.75 10.44 4.34
CA ILE A 7 -17.02 9.17 4.58
C ILE A 7 -16.41 8.65 3.27
N HIS A 8 -17.18 8.68 2.18
CA HIS A 8 -16.73 8.18 0.88
C HIS A 8 -15.58 9.05 0.32
N PHE A 9 -15.70 10.37 0.44
CA PHE A 9 -14.62 11.31 0.10
C PHE A 9 -13.36 11.06 0.94
N LEU A 10 -13.51 10.88 2.24
CA LEU A 10 -12.40 10.62 3.16
C LEU A 10 -11.69 9.30 2.81
N ASN A 11 -12.44 8.24 2.53
CA ASN A 11 -11.88 6.94 2.13
C ASN A 11 -11.09 7.04 0.82
N LEU A 12 -11.61 7.77 -0.16
CA LEU A 12 -10.97 7.89 -1.48
C LEU A 12 -9.68 8.72 -1.39
N PHE A 13 -9.71 9.81 -0.61
CA PHE A 13 -8.55 10.62 -0.32
C PHE A 13 -7.48 9.83 0.45
N PHE A 14 -7.87 9.15 1.53
CA PHE A 14 -6.95 8.38 2.37
C PHE A 14 -6.30 7.24 1.59
N HIS A 15 -7.07 6.50 0.80
CA HIS A 15 -6.54 5.39 0.00
C HIS A 15 -5.51 5.87 -1.03
N THR A 16 -5.81 6.96 -1.74
CA THR A 16 -4.91 7.51 -2.76
C THR A 16 -3.62 8.07 -2.15
N TRP A 17 -3.74 8.86 -1.09
CA TRP A 17 -2.60 9.45 -0.39
C TRP A 17 -1.71 8.37 0.24
N PHE A 18 -2.32 7.41 0.92
CA PHE A 18 -1.62 6.32 1.58
C PHE A 18 -0.85 5.46 0.58
N LEU A 19 -1.48 5.06 -0.52
CA LEU A 19 -0.80 4.31 -1.58
C LEU A 19 0.35 5.09 -2.21
N SER A 20 0.22 6.41 -2.37
CA SER A 20 1.30 7.25 -2.91
C SER A 20 2.53 7.28 -1.99
N ILE A 21 2.34 7.41 -0.67
CA ILE A 21 3.45 7.39 0.30
C ILE A 21 4.15 6.04 0.28
N ILE A 22 3.36 4.98 0.34
CA ILE A 22 3.89 3.63 0.34
C ILE A 22 4.68 3.39 -0.96
N GLN A 23 4.12 3.72 -2.12
CA GLN A 23 4.79 3.58 -3.41
C GLN A 23 6.12 4.34 -3.49
N ASP A 24 6.23 5.52 -2.87
CA ASP A 24 7.49 6.28 -2.80
C ASP A 24 8.53 5.59 -1.91
N GLU A 25 8.12 5.11 -0.74
CA GLU A 25 8.97 4.34 0.18
C GLU A 25 9.45 3.01 -0.45
N PHE A 26 8.61 2.40 -1.31
CA PHE A 26 8.98 1.26 -2.15
C PHE A 26 9.98 1.64 -3.24
N ARG A 27 9.76 2.76 -3.95
CA ARG A 27 10.64 3.24 -5.04
C ARG A 27 12.02 3.63 -4.54
N THR A 28 12.10 4.23 -3.36
CA THR A 28 13.35 4.69 -2.74
C THR A 28 14.13 3.57 -2.04
N GLY A 29 13.59 2.34 -2.00
CA GLY A 29 14.26 1.19 -1.36
C GLY A 29 14.31 1.25 0.16
N LYS A 30 13.63 2.20 0.79
CA LYS A 30 13.54 2.35 2.26
C LYS A 30 12.74 1.20 2.89
N ILE A 31 11.77 0.67 2.16
CA ILE A 31 11.00 -0.51 2.54
C ILE A 31 11.55 -1.76 1.84
N ASN A 32 11.71 -2.85 2.59
CA ASN A 32 12.13 -4.14 2.07
C ASN A 32 10.94 -5.12 2.00
N LEU A 33 11.18 -6.32 1.47
CA LEU A 33 10.15 -7.35 1.30
C LEU A 33 9.44 -7.70 2.63
N ASP A 34 10.19 -7.87 3.72
CA ASP A 34 9.61 -8.22 5.03
C ASP A 34 8.68 -7.13 5.57
N LYS A 35 9.14 -5.87 5.55
CA LYS A 35 8.34 -4.71 5.96
C LYS A 35 7.07 -4.56 5.11
N THR A 36 7.17 -4.85 3.81
CA THR A 36 6.04 -4.84 2.89
C THR A 36 4.98 -5.87 3.25
N LEU A 37 5.39 -7.12 3.44
CA LEU A 37 4.45 -8.20 3.76
C LEU A 37 3.72 -7.90 5.08
N LYS A 38 4.44 -7.42 6.10
CA LYS A 38 3.85 -6.97 7.37
C LYS A 38 2.85 -5.82 7.18
N LEU A 39 3.13 -4.89 6.28
CA LEU A 39 2.24 -3.76 5.99
C LEU A 39 0.96 -4.21 5.30
N LEU A 40 1.06 -5.07 4.28
CA LEU A 40 -0.11 -5.62 3.57
C LEU A 40 -1.02 -6.42 4.51
N ILE A 41 -0.44 -7.22 5.41
CA ILE A 41 -1.18 -7.94 6.45
C ILE A 41 -1.89 -6.96 7.39
N LYS A 42 -1.20 -5.93 7.90
CA LYS A 42 -1.79 -4.94 8.83
C LYS A 42 -2.97 -4.17 8.23
N LEU A 43 -2.92 -3.93 6.92
CA LEU A 43 -3.98 -3.23 6.20
C LEU A 43 -5.08 -4.17 5.72
N ASN A 44 -4.97 -5.47 5.99
CA ASN A 44 -5.87 -6.51 5.50
C ASN A 44 -6.04 -6.45 3.96
N ILE A 45 -4.96 -6.12 3.25
CA ILE A 45 -4.93 -6.09 1.79
C ILE A 45 -4.61 -7.51 1.32
N PRO A 46 -5.41 -8.13 0.45
CA PRO A 46 -5.08 -9.43 -0.12
C PRO A 46 -3.87 -9.31 -1.06
N PHE A 47 -2.92 -10.24 -0.94
CA PHE A 47 -1.74 -10.28 -1.78
C PHE A 47 -1.24 -11.70 -2.00
N ASP A 48 -0.47 -11.89 -3.07
CA ASP A 48 0.26 -13.12 -3.36
C ASP A 48 1.76 -12.94 -3.02
N TYR A 49 2.30 -13.84 -2.22
CA TYR A 49 3.71 -13.76 -1.79
C TYR A 49 4.69 -13.86 -2.96
N VAL A 50 4.41 -14.71 -3.96
CA VAL A 50 5.26 -14.90 -5.14
C VAL A 50 5.29 -13.61 -5.95
N HIS A 51 4.15 -12.95 -6.13
CA HIS A 51 4.02 -11.68 -6.80
C HIS A 51 4.84 -10.58 -6.09
N VAL A 52 4.65 -10.40 -4.78
CA VAL A 52 5.37 -9.39 -4.01
C VAL A 52 6.89 -9.64 -4.07
N LYS A 53 7.32 -10.89 -3.93
CA LYS A 53 8.73 -11.28 -4.04
C LYS A 53 9.31 -10.97 -5.42
N TYR A 54 8.55 -11.22 -6.49
CA TYR A 54 8.96 -10.92 -7.85
C TYR A 54 9.16 -9.41 -8.07
N VAL A 55 8.24 -8.57 -7.60
CA VAL A 55 8.35 -7.10 -7.68
C VAL A 55 9.64 -6.61 -7.01
N PHE A 56 10.01 -7.19 -5.86
CA PHE A 56 11.27 -6.85 -5.19
C PHE A 56 12.52 -7.41 -5.88
N LYS A 57 12.43 -8.54 -6.59
CA LYS A 57 13.55 -9.15 -7.32
C LYS A 57 13.87 -8.39 -8.61
N VAL A 58 12.85 -7.90 -9.32
CA VAL A 58 13.00 -7.11 -10.56
C VAL A 58 13.67 -5.76 -10.31
N ARG A 59 13.61 -5.25 -9.08
CA ARG A 59 14.13 -3.91 -8.73
C ARG A 59 15.50 -3.89 -8.05
N LYS A 60 16.18 -5.04 -7.97
CA LYS A 60 17.59 -5.10 -7.58
C LYS A 60 18.50 -4.99 -8.81
#